data_AF-A0A399M3Q1-F1
#
_entry.id   AF-A0A399M3Q1-F1
#
_cell.length_a   1.000
_cell.length_b   1.000
_cell.length_c   1.000
_cell.angle_alpha   90.00
_cell.angle_beta   90.00
_cell.angle_gamma   90.00
#
_symmetry.space_group_name_H-M   'P 1'
#
loop_
_entity.id
_entity.type
_entity.pdbx_description
1 polymer ?
#
loop_
_entity_poly.entity_id
_entity_poly.type
_entity_poly.pdbx_seq_one_letter_code
_entity_poly.pdbx_strand_id
1 'polypeptide(L)'
;MNRAVNKQSTSTKEMGVIGLRAAVNIMEKWGATARQIESVLRISRSTHTRAKSPERVMSLDDDQLARISVVLNIHATLRTIFDNPDNVYGFPSMNNHNPFFDGRSPLEVMALGSFIQLYETFRRIDALRGAQW
;
A
#
# COMPACT_ATOMS: atom_id res chain seq x y z
N MET A 1 -30.78 9.30 -33.30
CA MET A 1 -29.62 8.49 -32.85
C MET A 1 -28.84 9.32 -31.84
N ASN A 2 -28.77 8.88 -30.58
CA ASN A 2 -27.74 9.33 -29.63
C ASN A 2 -27.50 8.17 -28.66
N ARG A 3 -26.32 7.55 -28.79
CA ARG A 3 -25.85 6.48 -27.90
C ARG A 3 -25.62 7.10 -26.53
N ALA A 4 -26.42 6.69 -25.55
CA ALA A 4 -26.07 6.87 -24.15
C ALA A 4 -24.72 6.17 -23.90
N VAL A 5 -23.73 6.92 -23.44
CA VAL A 5 -22.46 6.39 -22.94
C VAL A 5 -22.79 5.62 -21.67
N ASN A 6 -22.89 4.29 -21.78
CA ASN A 6 -23.15 3.43 -20.63
C ASN A 6 -21.86 3.35 -19.79
N LYS A 7 -21.78 4.14 -18.72
CA LYS A 7 -20.67 4.10 -17.76
C LYS A 7 -20.87 2.85 -16.89
N GLN A 8 -20.42 1.69 -17.38
CA GLN A 8 -20.49 0.44 -16.62
C GLN A 8 -19.77 0.62 -15.27
N SER A 9 -20.49 0.42 -14.17
CA SER A 9 -19.91 0.44 -12.83
C SER A 9 -18.93 -0.73 -12.69
N THR A 10 -17.67 -0.44 -12.42
CA THR A 10 -16.62 -1.42 -12.16
C THR A 10 -17.01 -2.32 -10.99
N SER A 11 -16.91 -3.63 -11.16
CA SER A 11 -17.25 -4.61 -10.12
C SER A 11 -16.28 -4.55 -8.93
N THR A 12 -16.71 -4.98 -7.74
CA THR A 12 -15.85 -5.05 -6.54
C THR A 12 -14.57 -5.86 -6.78
N LYS A 13 -14.65 -6.91 -7.60
CA LYS A 13 -13.50 -7.74 -7.96
C LYS A 13 -12.49 -6.98 -8.81
N GLU A 14 -12.96 -6.24 -9.82
CA GLU A 14 -12.10 -5.39 -10.66
C GLU A 14 -11.46 -4.26 -9.84
N MET A 15 -12.22 -3.64 -8.92
CA MET A 15 -11.69 -2.65 -7.98
C MET A 15 -10.58 -3.23 -7.10
N GLY A 16 -10.74 -4.46 -6.60
CA GLY A 16 -9.70 -5.15 -5.84
C GLY A 16 -8.41 -5.36 -6.65
N VAL A 17 -8.53 -5.76 -7.92
CA VAL A 17 -7.36 -5.92 -8.81
C VAL A 17 -6.68 -4.57 -9.07
N ILE A 18 -7.44 -3.51 -9.33
CA ILE A 18 -6.90 -2.15 -9.52
C ILE A 18 -6.17 -1.69 -8.24
N GLY A 19 -6.78 -1.90 -7.07
CA GLY A 19 -6.20 -1.56 -5.77
C GLY A 19 -4.89 -2.31 -5.52
N LEU A 20 -4.85 -3.61 -5.81
CA LEU A 20 -3.62 -4.41 -5.69
C LEU A 20 -2.50 -3.85 -6.56
N ARG A 21 -2.80 -3.50 -7.82
CA ARG A 21 -1.80 -2.92 -8.74
C ARG A 21 -1.25 -1.61 -8.22
N ALA A 22 -2.13 -0.73 -7.75
CA ALA A 22 -1.75 0.54 -7.17
C ALA A 22 -0.86 0.33 -5.93
N ALA A 23 -1.24 -0.57 -5.02
CA ALA A 23 -0.47 -0.87 -3.81
C ALA A 23 0.93 -1.43 -4.15
N VAL A 24 1.03 -2.38 -5.09
CA VAL A 24 2.33 -2.92 -5.55
C VAL A 24 3.20 -1.80 -6.11
N ASN A 25 2.68 -0.99 -7.04
CA ASN A 25 3.46 0.11 -7.65
C ASN A 25 3.92 1.16 -6.63
N ILE A 26 3.09 1.47 -5.64
CA ILE A 26 3.44 2.39 -4.56
C ILE A 26 4.57 1.83 -3.71
N MET A 27 4.46 0.57 -3.29
CA MET A 27 5.49 -0.08 -2.48
C MET A 27 6.82 -0.20 -3.23
N GLU A 28 6.81 -0.45 -4.55
CA GLU A 28 8.02 -0.43 -5.37
C GLU A 28 8.67 0.95 -5.38
N LYS A 29 7.89 2.03 -5.49
CA LYS A 29 8.41 3.41 -5.39
C LYS A 29 8.93 3.74 -3.99
N TRP A 30 8.45 3.07 -2.95
CA TRP A 30 9.02 3.14 -1.61
C TRP A 30 10.35 2.39 -1.46
N GLY A 31 10.78 1.66 -2.49
CA GLY A 31 11.98 0.82 -2.47
C GLY A 31 11.74 -0.58 -1.90
N ALA A 32 10.48 -1.04 -1.81
CA ALA A 32 10.19 -2.38 -1.30
C ALA A 32 10.73 -3.46 -2.22
N THR A 33 11.39 -4.46 -1.62
CA THR A 33 11.75 -5.69 -2.31
C THR A 33 10.52 -6.53 -2.60
N ALA A 34 10.62 -7.44 -3.58
CA ALA A 34 9.51 -8.33 -3.90
C ALA A 34 9.03 -9.18 -2.71
N ARG A 35 9.95 -9.63 -1.84
CA ARG A 35 9.57 -10.36 -0.62
C ARG A 35 8.82 -9.49 0.38
N GLN A 36 9.19 -8.21 0.53
CA GLN A 36 8.47 -7.29 1.41
C GLN A 36 7.05 -7.06 0.90
N ILE A 37 6.88 -6.84 -0.42
CA ILE A 37 5.55 -6.70 -1.03
C ILE A 37 4.69 -7.95 -0.80
N GLU A 38 5.24 -9.13 -1.08
CA GLU A 38 4.57 -10.42 -0.88
C GLU A 38 4.13 -10.62 0.58
N SER A 39 4.99 -10.25 1.54
CA SER A 39 4.73 -10.35 2.97
C SER A 39 3.65 -9.36 3.45
N VAL A 40 3.81 -8.07 3.13
CA VAL A 40 2.89 -7.00 3.56
C VAL A 40 1.48 -7.26 3.07
N LEU A 41 1.34 -7.61 1.78
CA LEU A 41 0.04 -7.80 1.14
C LEU A 41 -0.52 -9.23 1.32
N ARG A 42 0.22 -10.15 1.97
CA ARG A 42 -0.10 -11.58 2.07
C ARG A 42 -0.49 -12.17 0.72
N ILE A 43 0.36 -11.97 -0.28
CA ILE A 43 0.18 -12.51 -1.63
C ILE A 43 1.31 -13.44 -2.01
N SER A 44 0.99 -14.48 -2.80
CA SER A 44 2.02 -15.34 -3.38
C SER A 44 2.85 -14.58 -4.41
N ARG A 45 4.08 -15.04 -4.67
CA ARG A 45 4.91 -14.56 -5.79
C ARG A 45 4.17 -14.61 -7.14
N SER A 46 3.34 -15.63 -7.36
CA SER A 46 2.54 -15.73 -8.59
C SER A 46 1.50 -14.61 -8.68
N THR A 47 0.85 -14.27 -7.57
CA THR A 47 -0.12 -13.17 -7.46
C THR A 47 0.59 -11.84 -7.66
N HIS A 48 1.75 -11.64 -7.02
CA HIS A 48 2.57 -10.46 -7.22
C HIS A 48 3.01 -10.28 -8.68
N THR A 49 3.48 -11.35 -9.35
CA THR A 49 3.86 -11.30 -10.78
C THR A 49 2.65 -10.95 -11.65
N ARG A 50 1.48 -11.55 -11.38
CA ARG A 50 0.23 -11.25 -12.11
C ARG A 50 -0.27 -9.83 -11.89
N ALA A 51 -0.05 -9.23 -10.72
CA ALA A 51 -0.44 -7.84 -10.47
C ALA A 51 0.20 -6.90 -11.52
N LYS A 52 1.41 -7.21 -11.98
CA LYS A 52 2.13 -6.42 -13.00
C LYS A 52 1.58 -6.60 -14.43
N SER A 53 0.63 -7.50 -14.66
CA SER A 53 0.06 -7.78 -15.99
C SER A 53 -1.44 -7.44 -16.06
N PRO A 54 -1.89 -6.63 -17.04
CA PRO A 54 -3.26 -6.11 -17.10
C PRO A 54 -4.35 -7.19 -17.27
N GLU A 55 -4.03 -8.34 -17.85
CA GLU A 55 -5.04 -9.24 -18.44
C GLU A 55 -5.51 -10.38 -17.53
N ARG A 56 -5.00 -10.50 -16.29
CA ARG A 56 -5.28 -11.67 -15.46
C ARG A 56 -6.22 -11.34 -14.29
N VAL A 57 -7.35 -12.02 -14.28
CA VAL A 57 -8.33 -12.00 -13.18
C VAL A 57 -7.71 -12.67 -11.95
N MET A 58 -7.81 -12.00 -10.80
CA MET A 58 -7.30 -12.48 -9.52
C MET A 58 -8.45 -12.45 -8.51
N SER A 59 -8.52 -13.46 -7.64
CA SER A 59 -9.42 -13.41 -6.48
C SER A 59 -8.59 -12.94 -5.29
N LEU A 60 -9.12 -11.96 -4.56
CA LEU A 60 -8.56 -11.48 -3.31
C LEU A 60 -9.55 -11.76 -2.20
N ASP A 61 -9.03 -12.17 -1.04
CA ASP A 61 -9.85 -12.31 0.16
C ASP A 61 -9.91 -10.97 0.93
N ASP A 62 -10.76 -10.93 1.96
CA ASP A 62 -11.04 -9.69 2.70
C ASP A 62 -9.80 -9.15 3.45
N ASP A 63 -8.92 -10.02 3.95
CA ASP A 63 -7.68 -9.58 4.60
C ASP A 63 -6.67 -9.01 3.59
N GLN A 64 -6.59 -9.56 2.38
CA GLN A 64 -5.80 -8.95 1.30
C GLN A 64 -6.34 -7.58 0.89
N LEU A 65 -7.66 -7.45 0.75
CA LEU A 65 -8.30 -6.16 0.45
C LEU A 65 -8.07 -5.14 1.57
N ALA A 66 -8.13 -5.56 2.83
CA ALA A 66 -7.82 -4.69 3.98
C ALA A 66 -6.36 -4.23 3.96
N ARG A 67 -5.40 -5.13 3.70
CA ARG A 67 -3.96 -4.78 3.60
C ARG A 67 -3.70 -3.80 2.47
N ILE A 68 -4.31 -4.02 1.30
CA ILE A 68 -4.25 -3.09 0.17
C ILE A 68 -4.77 -1.72 0.60
N SER A 69 -5.94 -1.66 1.25
CA SER A 69 -6.51 -0.41 1.74
C SER A 69 -5.57 0.34 2.69
N VAL A 70 -4.94 -0.35 3.63
CA VAL A 70 -3.98 0.27 4.56
C VAL A 70 -2.76 0.83 3.82
N VAL A 71 -2.18 0.09 2.86
CA VAL A 71 -1.05 0.61 2.05
C VAL A 71 -1.43 1.86 1.27
N LEU A 72 -2.61 1.87 0.64
CA LEU A 72 -3.12 3.03 -0.08
C LEU A 72 -3.33 4.22 0.86
N ASN A 73 -3.86 3.98 2.06
CA ASN A 73 -4.06 5.02 3.06
C ASN A 73 -2.75 5.57 3.62
N ILE A 74 -1.72 4.74 3.84
CA ILE A 74 -0.38 5.20 4.21
C ILE A 74 0.14 6.17 3.14
N HIS A 75 0.03 5.82 1.85
CA HIS A 75 0.48 6.69 0.77
C HIS A 75 -0.31 8.01 0.71
N ALA A 76 -1.64 7.93 0.84
CA ALA A 76 -2.48 9.12 0.89
C ALA A 76 -2.11 10.02 2.07
N THR A 77 -1.84 9.45 3.25
CA THR A 77 -1.40 10.18 4.43
C THR A 77 -0.04 10.84 4.24
N LEU A 78 0.94 10.14 3.67
CA LEU A 78 2.25 10.73 3.39
C LEU A 78 2.14 11.94 2.45
N ARG A 79 1.26 11.88 1.44
CA ARG A 79 0.98 13.01 0.53
C ARG A 79 0.28 14.19 1.20
N THR A 80 -0.31 14.01 2.38
CA THR A 80 -0.87 15.12 3.18
C THR A 80 0.15 15.71 4.15
N ILE A 81 1.20 14.95 4.49
CA ILE A 81 2.24 15.38 5.45
C ILE A 81 3.40 16.09 4.73
N PHE A 82 3.77 15.62 3.54
CA PHE A 82 4.94 16.12 2.81
C PHE A 82 4.55 16.82 1.51
N ASP A 83 5.08 18.02 1.33
CA ASP A 83 4.92 18.80 0.08
C ASP A 83 5.84 18.29 -1.03
N ASN A 84 7.01 17.74 -0.70
CA ASN A 84 7.95 17.23 -1.69
C ASN A 84 7.77 15.72 -1.94
N PRO A 85 7.82 15.26 -3.20
CA PRO A 85 7.60 13.86 -3.54
C PRO A 85 8.70 12.93 -3.01
N ASP A 86 9.93 13.43 -2.84
CA ASP A 86 11.05 12.62 -2.36
C ASP A 86 10.79 12.10 -0.95
N ASN A 87 10.20 12.91 -0.06
CA ASN A 87 9.80 12.47 1.27
C ASN A 87 8.58 11.54 1.25
N VAL A 88 7.62 11.76 0.34
CA VAL A 88 6.45 10.86 0.18
C VAL A 88 6.91 9.43 -0.16
N TYR A 89 7.93 9.30 -0.99
CA TYR A 89 8.44 8.00 -1.41
C TYR A 89 9.60 7.46 -0.56
N GLY A 90 10.42 8.34 0.01
CA GLY A 90 11.59 7.98 0.81
C GLY A 90 11.29 7.67 2.28
N PHE A 91 10.26 8.30 2.87
CA PHE A 91 9.95 8.10 4.29
C PHE A 91 9.74 6.63 4.68
N PRO A 92 9.01 5.79 3.91
CA PRO A 92 8.77 4.41 4.30
C PRO A 92 10.03 3.53 4.35
N SER A 93 11.09 3.87 3.61
CA SER A 93 12.36 3.15 3.62
C SER A 93 13.42 3.76 4.54
N MET A 94 13.15 4.93 5.12
CA MET A 94 14.06 5.59 6.05
C MET A 94 13.99 4.95 7.43
N ASN A 95 15.15 4.68 8.04
CA ASN A 95 15.23 4.20 9.42
C ASN A 95 14.55 5.19 10.36
N ASN A 96 13.70 4.67 11.25
CA ASN A 96 12.93 5.47 12.17
C ASN A 96 13.30 5.11 13.61
N HIS A 97 13.73 6.13 14.37
CA HIS A 97 14.21 5.96 15.73
C HIS A 97 13.12 6.19 16.79
N ASN A 98 11.86 6.41 16.38
CA ASN A 98 10.77 6.41 17.33
C ASN A 98 10.63 5.03 17.99
N PRO A 99 10.24 4.94 19.27
CA PRO A 99 10.29 3.69 20.05
C PRO A 99 9.58 2.49 19.42
N PHE A 100 8.55 2.71 18.60
CA PHE A 100 7.83 1.64 17.91
C PHE A 100 8.65 0.97 16.80
N PHE A 101 9.50 1.74 16.12
CA PHE A 101 10.26 1.25 14.97
C PHE A 101 11.62 0.69 15.37
N ASP A 102 12.14 1.06 16.55
CA ASP A 102 13.37 0.50 17.12
C ASP A 102 14.56 0.54 16.13
N GLY A 103 14.71 1.68 15.44
CA GLY A 103 15.75 1.90 14.44
C GLY A 103 15.46 1.30 13.05
N ARG A 104 14.38 0.53 12.90
CA ARG A 104 13.94 -0.03 11.62
C ARG A 104 13.16 1.01 10.81
N SER A 105 13.09 0.82 9.52
CA SER A 105 12.19 1.57 8.65
C SER A 105 10.72 1.11 8.80
N PRO A 106 9.74 1.99 8.51
CA PRO A 106 8.34 1.57 8.42
C PRO A 106 8.13 0.34 7.53
N LEU A 107 8.82 0.27 6.39
CA LEU A 107 8.71 -0.83 5.45
C LEU A 107 9.19 -2.17 6.03
N GLU A 108 10.27 -2.16 6.80
CA GLU A 108 10.76 -3.36 7.49
C GLU A 108 9.78 -3.86 8.55
N VAL A 109 9.14 -2.96 9.30
CA VAL A 109 8.13 -3.33 10.30
C VAL A 109 6.89 -3.91 9.63
N MET A 110 6.37 -3.25 8.58
CA MET A 110 5.24 -3.78 7.81
C MET A 110 5.56 -5.16 7.22
N ALA A 111 6.79 -5.37 6.74
CA ALA A 111 7.22 -6.61 6.11
C ALA A 111 7.37 -7.80 7.06
N LEU A 112 7.18 -7.62 8.38
CA LEU A 112 6.98 -8.73 9.31
C LEU A 112 5.71 -9.55 9.01
N GLY A 113 4.80 -9.03 8.16
CA GLY A 113 3.65 -9.76 7.61
C GLY A 113 2.40 -9.76 8.48
N SER A 114 2.52 -9.37 9.76
CA SER A 114 1.38 -9.20 10.65
C SER A 114 0.52 -8.00 10.24
N PHE A 115 -0.81 -8.19 10.18
CA PHE A 115 -1.75 -7.09 9.94
C PHE A 115 -1.65 -6.02 11.04
N ILE A 116 -1.40 -6.43 12.28
CA ILE A 116 -1.25 -5.51 13.42
C ILE A 116 -0.08 -4.56 13.17
N GLN A 117 1.06 -5.06 12.70
CA GLN A 117 2.24 -4.24 12.43
C GLN A 117 2.02 -3.28 11.25
N LEU A 118 1.30 -3.72 10.22
CA LEU A 118 0.89 -2.86 9.11
C LEU A 118 -0.02 -1.72 9.59
N TYR A 119 -1.03 -2.06 10.40
CA TYR A 119 -1.99 -1.08 10.89
C TYR A 119 -1.40 -0.11 11.93
N GLU A 120 -0.58 -0.59 12.86
CA GLU A 120 0.11 0.28 13.80
C GLU A 120 1.10 1.22 13.09
N THR A 121 1.81 0.74 12.05
CA THR A 121 2.62 1.62 11.20
C THR A 121 1.79 2.74 10.59
N PHE A 122 0.62 2.42 10.03
CA PHE A 122 -0.32 3.43 9.53
C PHE A 122 -0.73 4.42 10.61
N ARG A 123 -1.14 3.97 11.80
CA ARG A 123 -1.53 4.85 12.90
C ARG A 123 -0.42 5.80 13.33
N ARG A 124 0.83 5.35 13.38
CA ARG A 124 1.98 6.20 13.72
C ARG A 124 2.24 7.26 12.66
N ILE A 125 2.12 6.90 11.38
CA ILE A 125 2.24 7.85 10.27
C ILE A 125 1.08 8.86 10.31
N ASP A 126 -0.14 8.40 10.56
CA ASP A 126 -1.34 9.25 10.61
C ASP A 126 -1.28 10.28 11.75
N ALA A 127 -0.73 9.89 12.91
CA ALA A 127 -0.52 10.79 14.03
C ALA A 127 0.40 11.98 13.73
N LEU A 128 1.28 11.88 12.72
CA LEU A 128 2.13 12.99 12.28
C LEU A 128 1.33 14.15 11.69
N ARG A 129 0.07 13.93 11.27
CA ARG A 129 -0.80 15.03 10.81
C ARG A 129 -1.15 16.03 11.92
N GLY A 130 -1.29 15.55 13.16
CA GLY A 130 -1.66 16.37 14.32
C GLY A 130 -0.47 16.91 15.11
N ALA A 131 0.69 16.26 14.98
CA ALA A 131 1.96 16.77 15.48
C ALA A 131 2.57 17.72 14.44
N GLN A 132 2.06 18.94 14.36
CA GLN A 132 2.70 20.01 13.60
C GLN A 132 4.12 20.23 14.17
N TRP A 133 5.08 20.32 13.26
CA TRP A 133 6.51 20.50 13.52
C TRP A 133 6.80 21.87 14.13
#